data_AF-A0A0U2ZPF8-F1
#
_entry.id   AF-A0A0U2ZPF8-F1
#
_cell.length_a   1.000
_cell.length_b   1.000
_cell.length_c   1.000
_cell.angle_alpha   90.00
_cell.angle_beta   90.00
_cell.angle_gamma   90.00
#
_symmetry.space_group_name_H-M   'P 1'
#
loop_
_entity.id
_entity.type
_entity.pdbx_description
1 polymer ?
#
loop_
_entity_poly.entity_id
_entity_poly.type
_entity_poly.pdbx_seq_one_letter_code
_entity_poly.pdbx_strand_id
1 'polypeptide(L)'
;MVDEGGAAISFFVLIDGEIVVSKRVGDRDIETSRTARRGTFCGAVASFLDNQPDAYAFSVRALTPCRFVVIDAQAFGEFMRAQFPI
;
A
#
# COMPACT_ATOMS: atom_id res chain seq x y z
N MET A 1 -10.06 -0.06 3.57
CA MET A 1 -9.52 -0.72 2.36
C MET A 1 -8.90 0.37 1.49
N VAL A 2 -7.90 0.07 0.66
CA VAL A 2 -7.16 1.10 -0.11
C VAL A 2 -7.77 1.22 -1.51
N ASP A 3 -8.12 2.43 -1.91
CA ASP A 3 -8.67 2.72 -3.23
C ASP A 3 -7.68 3.54 -4.06
N GLU A 4 -7.48 3.11 -5.31
CA GLU A 4 -6.66 3.83 -6.28
C GLU A 4 -7.18 5.27 -6.45
N GLY A 5 -6.26 6.23 -6.49
CA GLY A 5 -6.60 7.66 -6.55
C GLY A 5 -6.96 8.28 -5.19
N GLY A 6 -7.19 7.48 -4.15
CA GLY A 6 -7.35 7.99 -2.78
C GLY A 6 -6.04 8.54 -2.20
N ALA A 7 -6.13 9.41 -1.19
CA ALA A 7 -4.95 10.03 -0.58
C ALA A 7 -4.00 9.00 0.03
N ALA A 8 -2.71 9.04 -0.35
CA ALA A 8 -1.69 8.07 0.01
C ALA A 8 -1.13 8.29 1.43
N ILE A 9 -1.96 8.24 2.46
CA ILE A 9 -1.62 8.62 3.84
C ILE A 9 -1.17 7.47 4.74
N SER A 10 -1.40 6.23 4.32
CA SER A 10 -1.07 5.04 5.12
C SER A 10 -0.26 4.00 4.35
N PHE A 11 0.74 3.44 5.03
CA PHE A 11 1.49 2.26 4.66
C PHE A 11 1.01 1.07 5.49
N PHE A 12 0.72 -0.05 4.84
CA PHE A 12 0.13 -1.23 5.46
C PHE A 12 1.08 -2.42 5.38
N VAL A 13 1.14 -3.21 6.45
CA VAL A 13 1.82 -4.52 6.47
C VAL A 13 0.83 -5.59 6.91
N LEU A 14 0.60 -6.58 6.04
CA LEU A 14 -0.30 -7.70 6.29
C LEU A 14 0.27 -8.62 7.37
N ILE A 15 -0.48 -8.84 8.44
CA ILE A 15 -0.11 -9.77 9.52
C ILE A 15 -0.81 -11.12 9.35
N ASP A 16 -2.06 -11.09 8.91
CA ASP A 16 -2.91 -12.26 8.72
C ASP A 16 -4.05 -11.95 7.74
N GLY A 17 -4.54 -12.97 7.03
CA GLY A 17 -5.57 -12.86 5.99
C GLY A 17 -5.03 -12.91 4.55
N GLU A 18 -5.92 -12.70 3.58
CA GLU A 18 -5.61 -12.73 2.15
C GLU A 18 -6.09 -11.45 1.47
N ILE A 19 -5.24 -10.88 0.61
CA ILE A 19 -5.53 -9.68 -0.15
C ILE A 19 -5.34 -9.87 -1.65
N VAL A 20 -6.01 -9.01 -2.40
CA VAL A 20 -5.81 -8.80 -3.83
C VAL A 20 -5.45 -7.34 -4.08
N VAL A 21 -4.52 -7.12 -5.00
CA VAL A 21 -4.12 -5.80 -5.50
C VAL A 21 -4.61 -5.67 -6.93
N SER A 22 -5.21 -4.54 -7.27
CA SER A 22 -5.69 -4.27 -8.62
C SER A 22 -5.35 -2.87 -9.09
N LYS A 23 -5.28 -2.71 -10.42
CA LYS A 23 -5.14 -1.41 -11.09
C LYS A 23 -6.32 -1.16 -12.02
N ARG A 24 -6.86 0.05 -12.03
CA ARG A 24 -7.87 0.48 -12.99
C ARG A 24 -7.23 0.73 -14.35
N VAL A 25 -7.74 0.05 -15.38
CA VAL A 25 -7.35 0.24 -16.77
C VAL A 25 -8.61 0.45 -17.60
N GLY A 26 -8.85 1.70 -18.00
CA GLY A 26 -10.13 2.11 -18.57
C GLY A 26 -11.25 1.97 -17.54
N ASP A 27 -12.25 1.16 -17.86
CA ASP A 27 -13.41 0.86 -17.02
C ASP A 27 -13.26 -0.44 -16.21
N ARG A 28 -12.12 -1.13 -16.29
CA ARG A 28 -11.90 -2.44 -15.65
C ARG A 28 -10.86 -2.40 -14.55
N ASP A 29 -11.14 -3.10 -13.45
CA ASP A 29 -10.12 -3.45 -12.45
C ASP A 29 -9.36 -4.70 -12.93
N ILE A 30 -8.04 -4.58 -13.10
CA ILE A 30 -7.17 -5.70 -13.42
C ILE A 30 -6.44 -6.11 -12.15
N GLU A 31 -6.64 -7.37 -11.71
CA GLU A 31 -5.88 -7.98 -10.62
C GLU A 31 -4.41 -8.09 -11.04
N THR A 32 -3.52 -7.46 -10.28
CA THR A 32 -2.07 -7.47 -10.53
C THR A 32 -1.36 -8.46 -9.62
N SER A 33 -1.89 -8.70 -8.43
CA SER A 33 -1.34 -9.64 -7.47
C SER A 33 -2.40 -10.10 -6.47
N ARG A 34 -2.25 -11.33 -5.97
CA ARG A 34 -3.02 -11.90 -4.88
C ARG A 34 -2.09 -12.64 -3.95
N THR A 35 -2.27 -12.44 -2.65
CA THR A 35 -1.40 -13.08 -1.66
C THR A 35 -2.01 -13.13 -0.27
N ALA A 36 -1.69 -14.20 0.46
CA ALA A 36 -1.91 -14.35 1.90
C ALA A 36 -0.59 -14.31 2.69
N ARG A 37 0.50 -13.83 2.07
CA ARG A 37 1.83 -13.87 2.68
C ARG A 37 1.93 -12.79 3.77
N ARG A 38 2.06 -13.24 5.03
CA ARG A 38 2.42 -12.39 6.17
C ARG A 38 3.69 -11.58 5.87
N GLY A 39 3.67 -10.30 6.22
CA GLY A 39 4.72 -9.34 5.93
C GLY A 39 4.62 -8.66 4.56
N THR A 40 3.66 -9.04 3.71
CA THR A 40 3.37 -8.30 2.48
C THR A 40 2.98 -6.86 2.84
N PHE A 41 3.54 -5.89 2.14
CA PHE A 41 3.25 -4.48 2.35
C PHE A 41 2.58 -3.84 1.13
N CYS A 42 1.78 -2.80 1.36
CA CYS A 42 1.07 -2.06 0.33
C CYS A 42 0.69 -0.64 0.80
N GLY A 43 0.02 0.13 -0.06
CA GLY A 43 -0.36 1.51 0.22
C GLY A 43 0.72 2.51 -0.18
N ALA A 44 1.10 3.40 0.73
CA ALA A 44 1.98 4.54 0.47
C ALA A 44 3.46 4.14 0.41
N VAL A 45 3.77 3.10 -0.36
CA VAL A 45 5.11 2.48 -0.43
C VAL A 45 6.18 3.42 -0.98
N ALA A 46 5.79 4.49 -1.67
CA ALA A 46 6.69 5.48 -2.27
C ALA A 46 6.90 6.74 -1.41
N SER A 47 6.42 6.76 -0.15
CA SER A 47 6.44 7.97 0.70
C SER A 47 7.83 8.41 1.18
N PHE A 48 8.87 7.64 0.89
CA PHE A 48 10.24 8.05 1.17
C PHE A 48 10.86 8.87 0.04
N LEU A 49 10.26 8.89 -1.16
CA LEU A 49 10.76 9.62 -2.33
C LEU A 49 10.45 11.13 -2.23
N ASP A 50 11.35 11.98 -2.72
CA ASP A 50 11.15 13.45 -2.71
C ASP A 50 9.94 13.91 -3.56
N ASN A 51 9.65 13.18 -4.65
CA ASN A 51 8.50 13.42 -5.53
C ASN A 51 7.46 12.30 -5.38
N GLN A 52 7.10 11.96 -4.14
CA GLN A 52 6.09 10.93 -3.88
C GLN A 52 4.73 11.32 -4.50
N PRO A 53 3.97 10.35 -5.03
CA PRO A 53 2.59 10.60 -5.42
C PRO A 53 1.70 10.92 -4.22
N ASP A 54 0.81 11.91 -4.35
CA ASP A 54 -0.18 12.22 -3.32
C ASP A 54 -1.29 11.16 -3.21
N ALA A 55 -1.46 10.34 -4.25
CA ALA A 55 -2.53 9.36 -4.36
C ALA A 55 -2.02 7.92 -4.50
N TYR A 56 -2.79 6.97 -3.98
CA TYR A 56 -2.50 5.55 -4.11
C TYR A 56 -2.51 5.10 -5.58
N ALA A 57 -1.45 4.41 -6.00
CA ALA A 57 -1.29 3.94 -7.38
C ALA A 57 -2.07 2.65 -7.71
N PHE A 58 -2.61 1.97 -6.70
CA PHE A 58 -3.33 0.71 -6.81
C PHE A 58 -4.43 0.63 -5.76
N SER A 59 -5.48 -0.15 -6.04
CA SER A 59 -6.46 -0.56 -5.04
C SER A 59 -6.00 -1.86 -4.36
N VAL A 60 -6.31 -2.02 -3.08
CA VAL A 60 -6.04 -3.24 -2.31
C VAL A 60 -7.31 -3.67 -1.64
N ARG A 61 -7.79 -4.89 -1.95
CA ARG A 61 -8.99 -5.47 -1.33
C ARG A 61 -8.67 -6.70 -0.50
N ALA A 62 -9.35 -6.83 0.63
CA ALA A 62 -9.29 -8.01 1.49
C ALA A 62 -10.27 -9.06 0.97
N LEU A 63 -9.80 -10.29 0.82
CA LEU A 63 -10.62 -11.46 0.43
C LEU A 63 -11.11 -12.24 1.65
N THR A 64 -10.40 -12.12 2.77
CA THR A 64 -10.76 -12.68 4.07
C THR A 64 -10.64 -11.60 5.15
N PRO A 65 -11.12 -11.82 6.39
CA PRO A 65 -10.80 -10.92 7.50
C PRO A 65 -9.29 -10.77 7.64
N CYS A 66 -8.79 -9.55 7.43
CA CYS A 66 -7.36 -9.26 7.44
C CYS A 66 -6.97 -8.45 8.68
N ARG A 67 -5.74 -8.68 9.14
CA ARG A 67 -5.11 -7.88 10.20
C ARG A 67 -3.87 -7.20 9.62
N PHE A 68 -3.74 -5.90 9.89
CA PHE A 68 -2.63 -5.10 9.41
C PHE A 68 -1.93 -4.38 10.55
N VAL A 69 -0.63 -4.17 10.40
CA VAL A 69 0.04 -3.00 11.00
C VAL A 69 -0.16 -1.84 10.04
N VAL A 70 -0.58 -0.69 10.56
CA VAL A 70 -0.80 0.54 9.79
C VAL A 70 0.19 1.58 10.29
N ILE A 71 0.92 2.18 9.37
CA ILE A 71 1.93 3.20 9.64
C ILE A 71 1.55 4.45 8.84
N ASP A 72 1.66 5.61 9.47
CA ASP A 72 1.52 6.89 8.78
C ASP A 72 2.58 7.02 7.67
N ALA A 73 2.17 7.45 6.47
CA ALA A 73 3.04 7.51 5.30
C ALA A 73 4.20 8.50 5.48
N GLN A 74 3.94 9.66 6.10
CA GLN A 74 4.97 10.67 6.35
C GLN A 74 5.98 10.14 7.36
N ALA A 75 5.51 9.59 8.48
CA ALA A 75 6.38 9.01 9.50
C ALA A 75 7.24 7.86 8.94
N PHE A 76 6.65 6.98 8.11
CA PHE A 76 7.40 5.93 7.43
C PHE A 76 8.46 6.50 6.48
N GLY A 77 8.11 7.53 5.70
CA GLY A 77 9.02 8.18 4.76
C GLY A 77 10.21 8.83 5.45
N GLU A 78 9.96 9.56 6.53
CA GLU A 78 11.00 10.18 7.37
C GLU A 78 11.92 9.13 7.98
N PHE A 79 11.36 8.05 8.53
CA PHE A 79 12.14 6.94 9.05
C PHE A 79 13.04 6.31 7.97
N MET A 80 12.48 6.01 6.79
CA MET A 80 13.23 5.40 5.69
C MET A 80 14.40 6.29 5.26
N ARG A 81 14.17 7.59 5.02
CA ARG A 81 15.23 8.55 4.65
C ARG A 81 16.31 8.68 5.72
N ALA A 82 15.93 8.61 7.00
CA ALA A 82 16.88 8.73 8.11
C ALA A 82 17.75 7.48 8.29
N GLN A 83 17.17 6.28 8.11
CA GLN A 83 17.87 5.01 8.35
C GLN A 83 18.60 4.49 7.11
N PHE A 84 18.15 4.87 5.92
CA PHE A 84 18.70 4.44 4.65
C PHE A 84 18.96 5.69 3.80
N PRO A 85 20.19 6.20 3.75
CA PRO A 85 20.53 7.25 2.78
C PRO A 85 20.49 6.63 1.37
N ILE A 86 19.41 6.91 0.65
CA ILE A 86 19.19 6.50 -0.75
C ILE A 86 19.59 7.65 -1.68
#